data_AF-A0A9R0EA75-F1
#
_entry.id   AF-A0A9R0EA75-F1
#
_cell.length_a   1.000
_cell.length_b   1.000
_cell.length_c   1.000
_cell.angle_alpha   90.00
_cell.angle_beta   90.00
_cell.angle_gamma   90.00
#
_symmetry.space_group_name_H-M   'P 1'
#
loop_
_entity.id
_entity.type
_entity.pdbx_description
1 polymer ?
#
loop_
_entity_poly.entity_id
_entity_poly.type
_entity_poly.pdbx_seq_one_letter_code
_entity_poly.pdbx_strand_id
1 'polypeptide(L)'
;MDNLYMKGELLQVHTKNSEIFEGRFYGMTNDKSKISLYNVKEPQGDPSDGILHYYDSDIRDIVKLKEPDEQKHLKISEKECEEILKTSKKYIYINQIDKIFHDAIEDLNQHSYIALSTDGANMGRKCKMPVLVLSTPTQIYIFDIHVLEYHAFEAGLKKLLESEIPKKIIHNSRNVSDCLFHKHNVKLNSVFDTQVGDLLITRNKTGRLPDKVKSLAQCLNLYLGLQLSFVDDKFGVVECSARPLPVQMKDSLAKNIAFLHRLSETINEEMLLPFVRGVECFVENIRSLDDFKAWERCGMQNQIPKDFKSAIEY
;
A
#
# COMPACT_ATOMS: atom_id res chain seq x y z
N MET A 1 -31.23 8.06 4.04
CA MET A 1 -31.24 7.37 2.73
C MET A 1 -30.47 6.10 2.93
N ASP A 2 -31.18 5.01 3.16
CA ASP A 2 -30.57 3.71 3.37
C ASP A 2 -30.11 3.18 2.00
N ASN A 3 -28.84 3.43 1.68
CA ASN A 3 -28.21 2.78 0.54
C ASN A 3 -28.08 1.30 0.90
N LEU A 4 -28.89 0.47 0.22
CA LEU A 4 -29.00 -0.98 0.50
C LEU A 4 -27.67 -1.73 0.24
N TYR A 5 -26.79 -1.14 -0.58
CA TYR A 5 -25.50 -1.69 -1.01
C TYR A 5 -24.43 -0.59 -1.05
N MET A 6 -23.17 -0.97 -0.76
CA MET A 6 -21.99 -0.11 -0.88
C MET A 6 -21.28 -0.33 -2.21
N LYS A 7 -20.69 0.73 -2.80
CA LYS A 7 -19.96 0.63 -4.07
C LYS A 7 -18.84 -0.41 -3.95
N GLY A 8 -18.80 -1.35 -4.89
CA GLY A 8 -17.85 -2.45 -4.92
C GLY A 8 -18.31 -3.75 -4.25
N GLU A 9 -19.46 -3.78 -3.56
CA GLU A 9 -19.99 -5.01 -2.99
C GLU A 9 -20.36 -6.03 -4.08
N LEU A 10 -20.04 -7.30 -3.85
CA LEU A 10 -20.34 -8.38 -4.77
C LEU A 10 -21.82 -8.78 -4.67
N LEU A 11 -22.55 -8.65 -5.76
CA LEU A 11 -23.97 -8.92 -5.86
C LEU A 11 -24.23 -9.97 -6.95
N GLN A 12 -25.28 -10.76 -6.75
CA GLN A 12 -25.93 -11.54 -7.79
C GLN A 12 -27.31 -10.96 -8.08
N VAL A 13 -27.54 -10.59 -9.33
CA VAL A 13 -28.85 -10.15 -9.84
C VAL A 13 -29.51 -11.35 -10.52
N HIS A 14 -30.64 -11.79 -9.96
CA HIS A 14 -31.46 -12.86 -10.53
C HIS A 14 -32.56 -12.23 -11.37
N THR A 15 -32.62 -12.54 -12.66
CA THR A 15 -33.68 -12.01 -13.53
C THR A 15 -34.93 -12.88 -13.47
N LYS A 16 -36.07 -12.32 -13.91
CA LYS A 16 -37.34 -13.07 -14.05
C LYS A 16 -37.23 -14.20 -15.07
N ASN A 17 -36.31 -14.11 -16.02
CA ASN A 17 -36.01 -15.15 -17.00
C ASN A 17 -35.08 -16.24 -16.45
N SER A 18 -34.81 -16.23 -15.13
CA SER A 18 -33.91 -17.18 -14.45
C SER A 18 -32.44 -17.08 -14.86
N GLU A 19 -32.01 -15.94 -15.39
CA GLU A 19 -30.59 -15.64 -15.60
C GLU A 19 -30.00 -15.08 -14.32
N ILE A 20 -28.71 -15.35 -14.09
CA ILE A 20 -27.99 -14.92 -12.89
C ILE A 20 -26.75 -14.16 -13.35
N PHE A 21 -26.68 -12.89 -12.96
CA PHE A 21 -25.53 -12.03 -13.25
C PHE A 21 -24.79 -11.73 -11.96
N GLU A 22 -23.51 -12.07 -11.90
CA GLU A 22 -22.66 -11.78 -10.75
C GLU A 22 -21.76 -10.58 -11.08
N GLY A 23 -21.77 -9.53 -10.27
CA GLY A 23 -20.95 -8.34 -10.52
C GLY A 23 -20.81 -7.46 -9.29
N ARG A 24 -20.01 -6.40 -9.41
CA ARG A 24 -19.77 -5.46 -8.31
C ARG A 24 -20.68 -4.26 -8.41
N PHE A 25 -21.29 -3.87 -7.28
CA PHE A 25 -22.21 -2.74 -7.22
C PHE A 25 -21.52 -1.43 -7.64
N TYR A 26 -22.05 -0.80 -8.69
CA TYR A 26 -21.58 0.52 -9.13
C TYR A 26 -22.45 1.65 -8.54
N GLY A 27 -23.77 1.47 -8.57
CA GLY A 27 -24.73 2.45 -8.09
C GLY A 27 -26.18 2.06 -8.42
N MET A 28 -27.14 2.77 -7.84
CA MET A 28 -28.57 2.58 -8.05
C MET A 28 -29.25 3.94 -8.18
N THR A 29 -30.31 4.03 -9.00
CA THR A 29 -31.11 5.25 -9.10
C THR A 29 -31.89 5.50 -7.80
N ASN A 30 -32.22 6.77 -7.52
CA ASN A 30 -32.90 7.16 -6.28
C ASN A 30 -34.27 6.50 -6.09
N ASP A 31 -34.96 6.23 -7.20
CA ASP A 31 -36.26 5.52 -7.27
C ASP A 31 -36.12 3.99 -7.25
N LYS A 32 -34.88 3.47 -7.19
CA LYS A 32 -34.54 2.04 -7.22
C LYS A 32 -34.97 1.30 -8.50
N SER A 33 -35.34 2.03 -9.55
CA SER A 33 -35.77 1.44 -10.83
C SER A 33 -34.62 0.80 -11.61
N LYS A 34 -33.37 1.20 -11.34
CA LYS A 34 -32.18 0.69 -12.03
C LYS A 34 -31.00 0.49 -11.10
N ILE A 35 -30.42 -0.71 -11.12
CA ILE A 35 -29.14 -1.05 -10.50
C ILE A 35 -28.05 -1.19 -11.57
N SER A 36 -26.85 -0.74 -11.27
CA SER A 36 -25.69 -0.81 -12.17
C SER A 36 -24.58 -1.62 -11.53
N LEU A 37 -24.01 -2.56 -12.29
CA LEU A 37 -22.91 -3.43 -11.88
C LEU A 37 -21.72 -3.27 -12.83
N TYR A 38 -20.50 -3.49 -12.35
CA TYR A 38 -19.28 -3.61 -13.17
C TYR A 38 -18.59 -4.96 -12.92
N ASN A 39 -17.67 -5.36 -13.79
CA ASN A 39 -17.02 -6.68 -13.78
C ASN A 39 -18.04 -7.82 -13.73
N VAL A 40 -19.06 -7.75 -14.58
CA VAL A 40 -20.17 -8.70 -14.52
C VAL A 40 -19.80 -9.98 -15.26
N LYS A 41 -19.96 -11.11 -14.60
CA LYS A 41 -19.92 -12.44 -15.22
C LYS A 41 -21.31 -12.78 -15.76
N GLU A 42 -21.40 -12.97 -17.07
CA GLU A 42 -22.61 -13.44 -17.71
C GLU A 42 -22.74 -14.97 -17.59
N PRO A 43 -23.97 -15.52 -17.61
CA PRO A 43 -24.21 -16.96 -17.47
C PRO A 43 -23.44 -17.86 -18.45
N GLN A 44 -23.02 -17.34 -19.60
CA GLN A 44 -22.38 -18.09 -20.69
C GLN A 44 -21.26 -17.31 -21.41
N GLY A 45 -20.69 -16.28 -20.78
CA GLY A 45 -19.73 -15.38 -21.43
C GLY A 45 -18.54 -15.00 -20.54
N ASP A 46 -17.52 -14.42 -21.18
CA ASP A 46 -16.40 -13.80 -20.47
C ASP A 46 -16.88 -12.59 -19.66
N PRO A 47 -16.17 -12.21 -18.59
CA PRO A 47 -16.52 -11.03 -17.80
C PRO A 47 -16.56 -9.78 -18.68
N SER A 48 -17.65 -9.02 -18.58
CA SER A 48 -17.75 -7.72 -19.22
C SER A 48 -16.99 -6.67 -18.42
N ASP A 49 -16.04 -5.99 -19.08
CA ASP A 49 -15.27 -4.86 -18.53
C ASP A 49 -16.12 -3.57 -18.42
N GLY A 50 -17.34 -3.58 -18.94
CA GLY A 50 -18.27 -2.44 -18.93
C GLY A 50 -19.18 -2.40 -17.71
N ILE A 51 -19.84 -1.24 -17.51
CA ILE A 51 -20.94 -1.10 -16.56
C ILE A 51 -22.22 -1.63 -17.22
N LEU A 52 -22.81 -2.68 -16.65
CA LEU A 52 -24.11 -3.21 -17.06
C LEU A 52 -25.22 -2.66 -16.17
N HIS A 53 -26.40 -2.48 -16.77
CA HIS A 53 -27.58 -1.92 -16.11
C HIS A 53 -28.72 -2.92 -16.09
N TYR A 54 -29.34 -3.10 -14.93
CA TYR A 54 -30.49 -3.96 -14.72
C TYR A 54 -31.64 -3.14 -14.17
N TYR A 55 -32.85 -3.39 -14.68
CA TYR A 55 -34.05 -2.66 -14.33
C TYR A 55 -34.97 -3.50 -13.44
N ASP A 56 -35.62 -2.87 -12.47
CA ASP A 56 -36.54 -3.51 -11.52
C ASP A 56 -37.66 -4.32 -12.22
N SER A 57 -38.05 -3.92 -13.43
CA SER A 57 -38.99 -4.66 -14.28
C SER A 57 -38.53 -6.08 -14.61
N ASP A 58 -37.21 -6.31 -14.67
CA ASP A 58 -36.60 -7.55 -15.12
C ASP A 58 -35.93 -8.33 -13.98
N ILE A 59 -35.76 -7.70 -12.82
CA ILE A 59 -35.14 -8.29 -11.63
C ILE A 59 -36.20 -9.08 -10.84
N ARG A 60 -35.82 -10.29 -10.43
CA ARG A 60 -36.57 -11.14 -9.50
C ARG A 60 -36.07 -10.98 -8.08
N ASP A 61 -34.75 -10.96 -7.91
CA ASP A 61 -34.10 -10.89 -6.60
C ASP A 61 -32.65 -10.38 -6.73
N ILE A 62 -32.10 -9.84 -5.65
CA ILE A 62 -30.69 -9.41 -5.57
C ILE A 62 -30.06 -10.00 -4.31
N VAL A 63 -29.12 -10.91 -4.51
CA VAL A 63 -28.41 -11.61 -3.43
C VAL A 63 -27.05 -10.95 -3.20
N LYS A 64 -26.80 -10.52 -1.97
CA LYS A 64 -25.47 -10.08 -1.55
C LYS A 64 -24.60 -11.29 -1.26
N LEU A 65 -23.52 -11.45 -2.02
CA LEU A 65 -22.58 -12.54 -1.81
C LEU A 65 -21.56 -12.17 -0.73
N LYS A 66 -21.21 -13.16 0.11
CA LYS A 66 -19.98 -13.08 0.90
C LYS A 66 -18.83 -13.37 -0.06
N GLU A 67 -17.79 -12.55 -0.05
CA GLU A 67 -16.59 -12.86 -0.82
C GLU A 67 -16.11 -14.28 -0.41
N PRO A 68 -15.97 -15.23 -1.35
CA PRO A 68 -15.37 -16.52 -1.03
C PRO A 68 -13.98 -16.26 -0.47
N ASP A 69 -13.58 -17.02 0.56
CA ASP A 69 -12.23 -16.94 1.15
C ASP A 69 -11.20 -16.84 0.02
N GLU A 70 -10.59 -15.66 -0.08
CA GLU A 70 -9.91 -15.21 -1.27
C GLU A 70 -8.85 -16.24 -1.72
N GLN A 71 -9.05 -16.88 -2.88
CA GLN A 71 -7.91 -17.15 -3.74
C GLN A 71 -7.42 -15.77 -4.21
N LYS A 72 -6.59 -15.14 -3.37
CA LYS A 72 -6.11 -13.76 -3.53
C LYS A 72 -5.30 -13.69 -4.82
N HIS A 73 -5.89 -13.13 -5.86
CA HIS A 73 -5.14 -12.65 -7.01
C HIS A 73 -4.23 -11.51 -6.54
N LEU A 74 -3.00 -11.47 -7.06
CA LEU A 74 -2.09 -10.36 -6.82
C LEU A 74 -2.77 -9.06 -7.26
N LYS A 75 -2.65 -8.01 -6.43
CA LYS A 75 -3.13 -6.65 -6.77
C LYS A 75 -2.07 -5.84 -7.53
N ILE A 76 -0.87 -6.40 -7.64
CA ILE A 76 0.22 -5.96 -8.51
C ILE A 76 0.37 -6.96 -9.66
N SER A 77 1.01 -6.54 -10.76
CA SER A 77 1.25 -7.47 -11.88
C SER A 77 2.21 -8.59 -11.47
N GLU A 78 2.04 -9.79 -12.04
CA GLU A 78 2.95 -10.93 -11.79
C GLU A 78 4.41 -10.57 -12.14
N LYS A 79 4.60 -9.89 -13.28
CA LYS A 79 5.91 -9.41 -13.73
C LYS A 79 6.58 -8.49 -12.71
N GLU A 80 5.84 -7.51 -12.18
CA GLU A 80 6.35 -6.59 -11.17
C GLU A 80 6.72 -7.34 -9.87
N CYS A 81 5.87 -8.28 -9.44
CA CYS A 81 6.16 -9.12 -8.30
C CYS A 81 7.47 -9.92 -8.50
N GLU A 82 7.64 -10.54 -9.67
CA GLU A 82 8.86 -11.28 -10.03
C GLU A 82 10.11 -10.39 -10.05
N GLU A 83 9.99 -9.16 -10.56
CA GLU A 83 11.09 -8.19 -10.58
C GLU A 83 11.52 -7.80 -9.16
N ILE A 84 10.57 -7.49 -8.28
CA ILE A 84 10.86 -7.20 -6.85
C ILE A 84 11.49 -8.42 -6.17
N LEU A 85 10.99 -9.62 -6.44
CA LEU A 85 11.58 -10.86 -5.90
C LEU A 85 12.99 -11.10 -6.43
N LYS A 86 13.28 -10.76 -7.68
CA LYS A 86 14.62 -10.84 -8.26
C LYS A 86 15.57 -9.85 -7.58
N THR A 87 15.11 -8.64 -7.29
CA THR A 87 15.86 -7.65 -6.51
C THR A 87 16.15 -8.15 -5.10
N SER A 88 15.18 -8.81 -4.44
CA SER A 88 15.38 -9.39 -3.11
C SER A 88 16.48 -10.45 -3.04
N LYS A 89 16.82 -11.10 -4.16
CA LYS A 89 17.91 -12.09 -4.25
C LYS A 89 19.28 -11.46 -4.57
N LYS A 90 19.33 -10.16 -4.86
CA LYS A 90 20.54 -9.42 -5.26
C LYS A 90 20.98 -8.40 -4.21
N TYR A 91 20.65 -8.64 -2.94
CA TYR A 91 21.09 -7.75 -1.86
C TYR A 91 22.62 -7.68 -1.79
N ILE A 92 23.11 -6.52 -1.33
CA ILE A 92 24.53 -6.30 -1.04
C ILE A 92 24.69 -6.33 0.48
N TYR A 93 25.52 -7.24 0.96
CA TYR A 93 25.85 -7.34 2.39
C TYR A 93 27.17 -6.62 2.66
N ILE A 94 27.14 -5.69 3.62
CA ILE A 94 28.22 -4.75 3.91
C ILE A 94 28.63 -4.92 5.36
N ASN A 95 29.84 -5.41 5.59
CA ASN A 95 30.39 -5.64 6.93
C ASN A 95 31.74 -4.93 7.17
N GLN A 96 32.19 -4.13 6.21
CA GLN A 96 33.37 -3.27 6.32
C GLN A 96 33.05 -1.88 5.78
N ILE A 97 33.80 -0.87 6.24
CA ILE A 97 33.73 0.50 5.70
C ILE A 97 34.75 0.56 4.56
N ASP A 98 34.33 0.09 3.41
CA ASP A 98 35.13 0.01 2.19
C ASP A 98 34.45 0.79 1.06
N LYS A 99 34.93 0.57 -0.17
CA LYS A 99 34.33 1.19 -1.35
C LYS A 99 32.84 0.84 -1.49
N ILE A 100 32.45 -0.41 -1.21
CA ILE A 100 31.06 -0.87 -1.35
C ILE A 100 30.16 -0.13 -0.34
N PHE A 101 30.63 0.08 0.88
CA PHE A 101 29.93 0.92 1.86
C PHE A 101 29.68 2.33 1.34
N HIS A 102 30.72 2.99 0.81
CA HIS A 102 30.59 4.36 0.32
C HIS A 102 29.71 4.46 -0.93
N ASP A 103 29.85 3.53 -1.88
CA ASP A 103 29.00 3.43 -3.07
C ASP A 103 27.51 3.26 -2.67
N ALA A 104 27.22 2.46 -1.64
CA ALA A 104 25.87 2.27 -1.12
C ALA A 104 25.29 3.55 -0.48
N ILE A 105 26.10 4.29 0.30
CA ILE A 105 25.68 5.57 0.88
C ILE A 105 25.42 6.61 -0.21
N GLU A 106 26.26 6.66 -1.24
CA GLU A 106 26.06 7.55 -2.39
C GLU A 106 24.74 7.24 -3.11
N ASP A 107 24.50 5.97 -3.46
CA ASP A 107 23.26 5.51 -4.10
C ASP A 107 22.01 5.89 -3.29
N LEU A 108 22.01 5.59 -1.98
CA LEU A 108 20.91 5.94 -1.09
C LEU A 108 20.63 7.45 -1.03
N ASN A 109 21.66 8.29 -1.13
CA ASN A 109 21.51 9.75 -1.15
C ASN A 109 20.99 10.32 -2.48
N GLN A 110 21.08 9.57 -3.59
CA GLN A 110 20.54 10.02 -4.89
C GLN A 110 19.01 9.91 -4.97
N HIS A 111 18.37 9.24 -4.01
CA HIS A 111 16.94 8.98 -4.02
C HIS A 111 16.16 9.97 -3.16
N SER A 112 14.91 10.27 -3.54
CA SER A 112 14.01 11.05 -2.69
C SER A 112 13.39 10.22 -1.57
N TYR A 113 13.27 8.91 -1.78
CA TYR A 113 12.74 7.94 -0.82
C TYR A 113 13.66 6.73 -0.75
N ILE A 114 13.94 6.28 0.46
CA ILE A 114 14.60 5.00 0.74
C ILE A 114 13.74 4.24 1.74
N ALA A 115 13.75 2.91 1.71
CA ALA A 115 13.09 2.11 2.72
C ALA A 115 14.06 1.73 3.84
N LEU A 116 13.54 1.63 5.05
CA LEU A 116 14.24 1.17 6.24
C LEU A 116 13.43 0.06 6.91
N SER A 117 14.02 -1.14 7.00
CA SER A 117 13.40 -2.25 7.74
C SER A 117 13.45 -2.00 9.25
N THR A 118 12.45 -2.53 9.95
CA THR A 118 12.43 -2.58 11.42
C THR A 118 13.11 -3.84 11.98
N ASP A 119 13.50 -4.78 11.12
CA ASP A 119 14.20 -6.01 11.51
C ASP A 119 15.46 -5.68 12.33
N GLY A 120 15.68 -6.44 13.40
CA GLY A 120 16.79 -6.20 14.31
C GLY A 120 16.58 -5.06 15.33
N ALA A 121 15.51 -4.27 15.23
CA ALA A 121 15.18 -3.21 16.19
C ALA A 121 13.99 -3.53 17.13
N ASN A 122 13.51 -4.78 17.11
CA ASN A 122 12.29 -5.22 17.81
C ASN A 122 12.30 -4.97 19.34
N MET A 123 13.48 -4.87 19.95
CA MET A 123 13.65 -4.64 21.40
C MET A 123 13.84 -3.16 21.79
N GLY A 124 13.73 -2.22 20.84
CA GLY A 124 13.88 -0.79 21.09
C GLY A 124 15.19 -0.45 21.83
N ARG A 125 15.10 0.39 22.85
CA ARG A 125 16.22 0.80 23.72
C ARG A 125 16.79 -0.29 24.62
N LYS A 126 16.32 -1.55 24.55
CA LYS A 126 16.92 -2.63 25.33
C LYS A 126 18.17 -3.20 24.66
N CYS A 127 18.20 -3.28 23.33
CA CYS A 127 19.29 -3.91 22.59
C CYS A 127 19.77 -3.04 21.43
N LYS A 128 21.07 -3.10 21.12
CA LYS A 128 21.59 -2.57 19.85
C LYS A 128 21.04 -3.42 18.70
N MET A 129 20.69 -2.78 17.58
CA MET A 129 20.38 -3.51 16.35
C MET A 129 21.64 -4.18 15.79
N PRO A 130 21.61 -5.50 15.49
CA PRO A 130 22.77 -6.21 14.96
C PRO A 130 22.94 -6.01 13.45
N VAL A 131 21.88 -5.58 12.76
CA VAL A 131 21.84 -5.28 11.33
C VAL A 131 20.99 -4.03 11.10
N LEU A 132 21.27 -3.31 10.02
CA LEU A 132 20.44 -2.23 9.49
C LEU A 132 20.19 -2.54 8.01
N VAL A 133 18.93 -2.62 7.62
CA VAL A 133 18.56 -2.94 6.23
C VAL A 133 17.91 -1.71 5.61
N LEU A 134 18.52 -1.24 4.52
CA LEU A 134 18.06 -0.11 3.72
C LEU A 134 17.84 -0.54 2.28
N SER A 135 16.95 0.12 1.57
CA SER A 135 16.83 -0.11 0.12
C SER A 135 16.44 1.13 -0.66
N THR A 136 16.93 1.19 -1.89
CA THR A 136 16.35 1.96 -2.98
C THR A 136 15.30 1.11 -3.69
N PRO A 137 14.54 1.64 -4.67
CA PRO A 137 13.60 0.83 -5.44
C PRO A 137 14.24 -0.37 -6.14
N THR A 138 15.54 -0.29 -6.47
CA THR A 138 16.24 -1.30 -7.28
C THR A 138 17.36 -2.04 -6.58
N GLN A 139 17.75 -1.65 -5.37
CA GLN A 139 18.86 -2.27 -4.63
C GLN A 139 18.58 -2.33 -3.12
N ILE A 140 18.91 -3.47 -2.51
CA ILE A 140 18.82 -3.70 -1.06
C ILE A 140 20.22 -3.79 -0.47
N TYR A 141 20.44 -3.13 0.65
CA TYR A 141 21.69 -3.09 1.41
C TYR A 141 21.47 -3.60 2.82
N ILE A 142 22.30 -4.57 3.24
CA ILE A 142 22.30 -5.12 4.59
C ILE A 142 23.61 -4.71 5.24
N PHE A 143 23.56 -3.72 6.14
CA PHE A 143 24.70 -3.26 6.91
C PHE A 143 24.83 -4.09 8.20
N ASP A 144 25.99 -4.73 8.40
CA ASP A 144 26.28 -5.49 9.60
C ASP A 144 26.70 -4.57 10.75
N ILE A 145 25.72 -4.01 11.45
CA ILE A 145 25.94 -3.08 12.57
C ILE A 145 26.64 -3.77 13.75
N HIS A 146 26.52 -5.10 13.91
CA HIS A 146 27.27 -5.81 14.94
C HIS A 146 28.79 -5.75 14.68
N VAL A 147 29.22 -5.84 13.42
CA VAL A 147 30.64 -5.79 13.05
C VAL A 147 31.12 -4.35 12.90
N LEU A 148 30.33 -3.49 12.24
CA LEU A 148 30.71 -2.12 11.95
C LEU A 148 30.57 -1.18 13.17
N GLU A 149 29.69 -1.55 14.09
CA GLU A 149 29.34 -0.79 15.29
C GLU A 149 29.01 0.69 14.99
N TYR A 150 29.55 1.62 15.79
CA TYR A 150 29.28 3.05 15.66
C TYR A 150 29.94 3.66 14.41
N HIS A 151 30.99 3.04 13.87
CA HIS A 151 31.74 3.57 12.73
C HIS A 151 30.87 3.67 11.48
N ALA A 152 29.91 2.74 11.29
CA ALA A 152 28.96 2.82 10.18
C ALA A 152 28.12 4.11 10.22
N PHE A 153 27.75 4.54 11.43
CA PHE A 153 26.95 5.73 11.64
C PHE A 153 27.77 7.00 11.41
N GLU A 154 29.00 7.06 11.92
CA GLU A 154 29.92 8.16 11.66
C GLU A 154 30.29 8.30 10.18
N ALA A 155 30.45 7.17 9.48
CA ALA A 155 30.83 7.14 8.07
C ALA A 155 29.70 7.54 7.09
N GLY A 156 28.46 7.73 7.57
CA GLY A 156 27.39 8.30 6.74
C GLY A 156 25.97 7.93 7.13
N LEU A 157 25.75 6.76 7.76
CA LEU A 157 24.38 6.30 8.06
C LEU A 157 23.64 7.25 9.00
N LYS A 158 24.32 7.87 9.97
CA LYS A 158 23.68 8.86 10.85
C LYS A 158 23.14 10.04 10.05
N LYS A 159 23.98 10.66 9.22
CA LYS A 159 23.59 11.80 8.38
C LYS A 159 22.40 11.44 7.48
N LEU A 160 22.43 10.25 6.86
CA LEU A 160 21.36 9.74 6.00
C LEU A 160 20.02 9.57 6.75
N LEU A 161 20.05 9.02 7.97
CA LEU A 161 18.85 8.76 8.76
C LEU A 161 18.27 10.02 9.42
N GLU A 162 19.12 11.02 9.71
CA GLU A 162 18.73 12.30 10.32
C GLU A 162 18.34 13.37 9.27
N SER A 163 18.64 13.15 7.99
CA SER A 163 18.34 14.10 6.92
C SER A 163 16.83 14.23 6.64
N GLU A 164 16.45 15.36 6.03
CA GLU A 164 15.10 15.57 5.50
C GLU A 164 14.87 14.78 4.20
N ILE A 165 15.92 14.67 3.37
CA ILE A 165 15.95 13.90 2.13
C ILE A 165 17.18 12.97 2.18
N PRO A 166 17.04 11.68 1.88
CA PRO A 166 15.81 10.98 1.51
C PRO A 166 14.80 10.87 2.67
N LYS A 167 13.51 10.78 2.33
CA LYS A 167 12.46 10.29 3.24
C LYS A 167 12.63 8.79 3.47
N LYS A 168 12.46 8.35 4.72
CA LYS A 168 12.56 6.94 5.12
C LYS A 168 11.17 6.30 5.11
N ILE A 169 10.92 5.39 4.19
CA ILE A 169 9.73 4.54 4.15
C ILE A 169 9.90 3.44 5.20
N ILE A 170 8.97 3.36 6.15
CA ILE A 170 9.01 2.41 7.26
C ILE A 170 7.63 1.80 7.43
N HIS A 171 7.54 0.59 7.96
CA HIS A 171 6.31 0.06 8.53
C HIS A 171 6.46 0.02 10.05
N ASN A 172 5.66 0.81 10.77
CA ASN A 172 5.71 0.88 12.24
C ASN A 172 7.06 1.34 12.82
N SER A 173 7.35 2.64 12.67
CA SER A 173 8.62 3.28 13.04
C SER A 173 8.92 3.37 14.56
N ARG A 174 7.99 2.96 15.43
CA ARG A 174 8.09 3.17 16.90
C ARG A 174 9.36 2.57 17.52
N ASN A 175 9.58 1.28 17.35
CA ASN A 175 10.70 0.58 18.01
C ASN A 175 12.05 0.91 17.35
N VAL A 176 12.07 1.07 16.02
CA VAL A 176 13.31 1.45 15.31
C VAL A 176 13.76 2.85 15.67
N SER A 177 12.83 3.81 15.81
CA SER A 177 13.14 5.17 16.30
C SER A 177 13.71 5.14 17.72
N ASP A 178 13.08 4.39 18.63
CA ASP A 178 13.56 4.22 20.01
C ASP A 178 14.96 3.58 20.09
N CYS A 179 15.20 2.55 19.28
CA CYS A 179 16.50 1.87 19.19
C CYS A 179 17.59 2.80 18.64
N LEU A 180 17.35 3.43 17.49
CA LEU A 180 18.29 4.35 16.85
C LEU A 180 18.72 5.48 17.80
N PHE A 181 17.75 6.10 18.47
CA PHE A 181 18.02 7.21 19.37
C PHE A 181 18.83 6.76 20.59
N HIS A 182 18.37 5.74 21.31
CA HIS A 182 18.97 5.36 22.60
C HIS A 182 20.19 4.46 22.51
N LYS A 183 20.41 3.75 21.40
CA LYS A 183 21.52 2.79 21.24
C LYS A 183 22.59 3.22 20.25
N HIS A 184 22.23 4.08 19.31
CA HIS A 184 23.13 4.51 18.23
C HIS A 184 23.27 6.02 18.15
N ASN A 185 22.58 6.77 19.03
CA ASN A 185 22.60 8.23 19.03
C ASN A 185 22.21 8.81 17.66
N VAL A 186 21.19 8.24 17.03
CA VAL A 186 20.65 8.66 15.74
C VAL A 186 19.20 9.12 15.92
N LYS A 187 18.90 10.37 15.57
CA LYS A 187 17.56 10.94 15.63
C LYS A 187 16.85 10.78 14.28
N LEU A 188 16.21 9.63 14.08
CA LEU A 188 15.43 9.34 12.87
C LEU A 188 14.49 10.50 12.52
N ASN A 189 14.59 10.99 11.29
CA ASN A 189 13.85 12.15 10.80
C ASN A 189 13.20 11.85 9.44
N SER A 190 12.16 12.60 9.04
CA SER A 190 11.54 12.53 7.71
C SER A 190 11.09 11.11 7.29
N VAL A 191 10.00 10.64 7.89
CA VAL A 191 9.50 9.26 7.73
C VAL A 191 8.17 9.24 6.97
N PHE A 192 8.02 8.30 6.04
CA PHE A 192 6.73 7.86 5.51
C PHE A 192 6.39 6.51 6.17
N ASP A 193 5.41 6.49 7.08
CA ASP A 193 5.04 5.28 7.82
C ASP A 193 3.80 4.61 7.19
N THR A 194 4.00 3.45 6.58
CA THR A 194 2.93 2.68 5.92
C THR A 194 1.84 2.22 6.88
N GLN A 195 2.16 1.97 8.17
CA GLN A 195 1.15 1.60 9.16
C GLN A 195 0.27 2.82 9.53
N VAL A 196 0.84 4.02 9.54
CA VAL A 196 0.07 5.27 9.72
C VAL A 196 -0.81 5.52 8.50
N GLY A 197 -0.30 5.26 7.29
CA GLY A 197 -1.09 5.36 6.06
C GLY A 197 -2.31 4.44 6.07
N ASP A 198 -2.16 3.18 6.48
CA ASP A 198 -3.28 2.23 6.65
C ASP A 198 -4.36 2.75 7.63
N LEU A 199 -3.95 3.35 8.75
CA LEU A 199 -4.87 3.94 9.72
C LEU A 199 -5.65 5.12 9.12
N LEU A 200 -4.99 5.98 8.34
CA LEU A 200 -5.64 7.11 7.66
C LEU A 200 -6.62 6.65 6.59
N ILE A 201 -6.24 5.65 5.78
CA ILE A 201 -7.13 5.05 4.78
C ILE A 201 -8.35 4.45 5.47
N THR A 202 -8.16 3.68 6.55
CA THR A 202 -9.25 3.07 7.31
C THR A 202 -10.19 4.12 7.91
N ARG A 203 -9.64 5.19 8.49
CA ARG A 203 -10.43 6.30 9.03
C ARG A 203 -11.23 7.01 7.94
N ASN A 204 -10.62 7.26 6.78
CA ASN A 204 -11.30 7.94 5.69
C ASN A 204 -12.41 7.06 5.07
N LYS A 205 -12.22 5.74 5.02
CA LYS A 205 -13.22 4.77 4.54
C LYS A 205 -14.39 4.56 5.50
N THR A 206 -14.12 4.50 6.81
CA THR A 206 -15.12 4.06 7.81
C THR A 206 -15.62 5.17 8.73
N GLY A 207 -15.03 6.37 8.66
CA GLY A 207 -15.29 7.47 9.58
C GLY A 207 -14.66 7.30 10.97
N ARG A 208 -14.00 6.18 11.26
CA ARG A 208 -13.40 5.87 12.58
C ARG A 208 -12.05 5.18 12.47
N LEU A 209 -11.21 5.33 13.50
CA LEU A 209 -9.97 4.57 13.61
C LEU A 209 -10.25 3.14 14.12
N PRO A 210 -9.47 2.13 13.68
CA PRO A 210 -9.57 0.78 14.21
C PRO A 210 -8.91 0.66 15.60
N ASP A 211 -9.32 -0.32 16.40
CA ASP A 211 -8.73 -0.59 17.73
C ASP A 211 -7.34 -1.24 17.65
N LYS A 212 -7.00 -1.82 16.49
CA LYS A 212 -5.75 -2.55 16.25
C LYS A 212 -5.10 -2.06 14.96
N VAL A 213 -3.77 -2.02 14.97
CA VAL A 213 -2.95 -1.78 13.77
C VAL A 213 -2.72 -3.08 13.00
N LYS A 214 -2.51 -2.98 11.69
CA LYS A 214 -2.11 -4.11 10.84
C LYS A 214 -0.59 -4.29 10.84
N SER A 215 -0.14 -5.54 10.80
CA SER A 215 1.28 -5.87 10.59
C SER A 215 1.71 -5.62 9.14
N LEU A 216 3.02 -5.67 8.88
CA LEU A 216 3.55 -5.55 7.51
C LEU A 216 2.97 -6.63 6.61
N ALA A 217 2.94 -7.88 7.06
CA ALA A 217 2.33 -9.00 6.33
C ALA A 217 0.86 -8.75 5.97
N GLN A 218 0.08 -8.23 6.94
CA GLN A 218 -1.33 -7.90 6.73
C GLN A 218 -1.50 -6.76 5.72
N CYS A 219 -0.65 -5.73 5.75
CA CYS A 219 -0.68 -4.65 4.76
C CYS A 219 -0.23 -5.12 3.37
N LEU A 220 0.85 -5.90 3.25
CA LEU A 220 1.28 -6.47 1.98
C LEU A 220 0.19 -7.36 1.36
N ASN A 221 -0.49 -8.14 2.18
CA ASN A 221 -1.63 -8.93 1.76
C ASN A 221 -2.81 -8.06 1.30
N LEU A 222 -3.20 -7.07 2.10
CA LEU A 222 -4.34 -6.21 1.83
C LEU A 222 -4.14 -5.34 0.58
N TYR A 223 -2.96 -4.74 0.44
CA TYR A 223 -2.69 -3.74 -0.59
C TYR A 223 -2.07 -4.34 -1.87
N LEU A 224 -1.26 -5.40 -1.74
CA LEU A 224 -0.55 -5.98 -2.89
C LEU A 224 -1.01 -7.41 -3.24
N GLY A 225 -1.83 -8.04 -2.40
CA GLY A 225 -2.32 -9.42 -2.62
C GLY A 225 -1.31 -10.51 -2.28
N LEU A 226 -0.19 -10.20 -1.60
CA LEU A 226 0.82 -11.19 -1.21
C LEU A 226 0.33 -12.13 -0.11
N GLN A 227 0.83 -13.36 -0.06
CA GLN A 227 0.48 -14.31 1.02
C GLN A 227 0.96 -13.79 2.39
N LEU A 228 0.19 -14.06 3.46
CA LEU A 228 0.56 -13.63 4.82
C LEU A 228 1.87 -14.25 5.31
N SER A 229 2.23 -15.43 4.80
CA SER A 229 3.49 -16.13 5.07
C SER A 229 4.71 -15.51 4.37
N PHE A 230 4.50 -14.46 3.57
CA PHE A 230 5.57 -13.82 2.81
C PHE A 230 6.63 -13.17 3.71
N VAL A 231 6.17 -12.47 4.76
CA VAL A 231 7.06 -11.85 5.75
C VAL A 231 7.43 -12.91 6.78
N ASP A 232 8.71 -13.01 7.06
CA ASP A 232 9.20 -13.91 8.09
C ASP A 232 9.43 -13.12 9.39
N ASP A 233 8.44 -13.20 10.28
CA ASP A 233 8.44 -12.52 11.58
C ASP A 233 9.29 -13.26 12.63
N LYS A 234 9.95 -14.37 12.27
CA LYS A 234 10.68 -15.22 13.23
C LYS A 234 12.06 -14.70 13.60
N PHE A 235 12.53 -13.60 13.02
CA PHE A 235 13.87 -13.07 13.27
C PHE A 235 13.87 -12.05 14.41
N GLY A 236 14.26 -12.51 15.59
CA GLY A 236 14.58 -11.65 16.72
C GLY A 236 16.01 -11.12 16.67
N VAL A 237 16.33 -10.27 17.64
CA VAL A 237 17.67 -9.69 17.84
C VAL A 237 18.72 -10.77 18.08
N VAL A 238 18.34 -11.86 18.75
CA VAL A 238 19.25 -12.95 19.14
C VAL A 238 19.72 -13.72 17.92
N GLU A 239 18.80 -14.09 17.05
CA GLU A 239 19.08 -14.82 15.82
C GLU A 239 20.00 -13.99 14.91
N CYS A 240 19.75 -12.69 14.82
CA CYS A 240 20.53 -11.76 14.02
C CYS A 240 21.90 -11.41 14.63
N SER A 241 22.24 -11.91 15.82
CA SER A 241 23.52 -11.63 16.49
C SER A 241 24.61 -12.68 16.21
N ALA A 242 24.27 -13.85 15.66
CA ALA A 242 25.27 -14.89 15.33
C ALA A 242 26.15 -14.45 14.14
N ARG A 243 27.46 -14.76 14.20
CA ARG A 243 28.41 -14.45 13.13
C ARG A 243 29.23 -15.67 12.70
N PRO A 244 29.47 -15.88 11.38
CA PRO A 244 29.01 -15.05 10.25
C PRO A 244 27.48 -15.07 10.10
N LEU A 245 26.90 -13.96 9.62
CA LEU A 245 25.44 -13.84 9.50
C LEU A 245 24.92 -14.89 8.49
N PRO A 246 24.03 -15.82 8.91
CA PRO A 246 23.60 -16.93 8.04
C PRO A 246 22.96 -16.43 6.74
N VAL A 247 23.22 -17.13 5.63
CA VAL A 247 22.68 -16.76 4.31
C VAL A 247 21.15 -16.70 4.31
N GLN A 248 20.50 -17.70 4.90
CA GLN A 248 19.04 -17.74 5.03
C GLN A 248 18.49 -16.49 5.74
N MET A 249 19.24 -15.95 6.70
CA MET A 249 18.85 -14.75 7.44
C MET A 249 18.96 -13.50 6.57
N LYS A 250 20.04 -13.38 5.80
CA LYS A 250 20.20 -12.29 4.83
C LYS A 250 19.10 -12.33 3.76
N ASP A 251 18.76 -13.53 3.27
CA ASP A 251 17.68 -13.72 2.31
C ASP A 251 16.33 -13.26 2.88
N SER A 252 16.04 -13.59 4.14
CA SER A 252 14.80 -13.15 4.80
C SER A 252 14.77 -11.65 5.08
N LEU A 253 15.87 -11.06 5.54
CA LEU A 253 15.99 -9.61 5.73
C LEU A 253 15.73 -8.86 4.41
N ALA A 254 16.30 -9.35 3.31
CA ALA A 254 16.07 -8.77 1.99
C ALA A 254 14.62 -8.95 1.51
N LYS A 255 14.00 -10.11 1.75
CA LYS A 255 12.59 -10.35 1.41
C LYS A 255 11.64 -9.43 2.19
N ASN A 256 11.85 -9.26 3.49
CA ASN A 256 10.99 -8.47 4.36
C ASN A 256 10.89 -6.99 3.92
N ILE A 257 11.98 -6.41 3.40
CA ILE A 257 12.00 -5.01 2.93
C ILE A 257 11.62 -4.85 1.44
N ALA A 258 11.68 -5.92 0.63
CA ALA A 258 11.64 -5.84 -0.83
C ALA A 258 10.40 -5.10 -1.38
N PHE A 259 9.24 -5.31 -0.76
CA PHE A 259 7.98 -4.73 -1.20
C PHE A 259 7.63 -3.40 -0.51
N LEU A 260 8.49 -2.88 0.36
CA LEU A 260 8.15 -1.72 1.19
C LEU A 260 8.02 -0.44 0.36
N HIS A 261 8.82 -0.28 -0.70
CA HIS A 261 8.66 0.81 -1.67
C HIS A 261 7.29 0.74 -2.35
N ARG A 262 6.97 -0.40 -2.98
CA ARG A 262 5.70 -0.57 -3.69
C ARG A 262 4.47 -0.45 -2.79
N LEU A 263 4.57 -0.97 -1.57
CA LEU A 263 3.53 -0.80 -0.55
C LEU A 263 3.29 0.68 -0.23
N SER A 264 4.36 1.47 -0.11
CA SER A 264 4.24 2.89 0.21
C SER A 264 3.59 3.70 -0.91
N GLU A 265 3.91 3.39 -2.17
CA GLU A 265 3.28 4.00 -3.34
C GLU A 265 1.79 3.69 -3.36
N THR A 266 1.42 2.41 -3.20
CA THR A 266 0.02 1.97 -3.18
C THR A 266 -0.76 2.62 -2.04
N ILE A 267 -0.16 2.71 -0.84
CA ILE A 267 -0.78 3.38 0.31
C ILE A 267 -0.92 4.88 0.05
N ASN A 268 0.06 5.52 -0.60
CA ASN A 268 -0.01 6.94 -0.95
C ASN A 268 -1.13 7.21 -1.96
N GLU A 269 -1.24 6.37 -3.00
CA GLU A 269 -2.32 6.42 -3.99
C GLU A 269 -3.68 6.26 -3.32
N GLU A 270 -3.84 5.25 -2.45
CA GLU A 270 -5.08 5.04 -1.70
C GLU A 270 -5.41 6.23 -0.80
N MET A 271 -4.45 6.77 -0.04
CA MET A 271 -4.69 7.95 0.79
C MET A 271 -5.19 9.15 -0.02
N LEU A 272 -4.69 9.31 -1.25
CA LEU A 272 -5.04 10.40 -2.17
C LEU A 272 -6.27 10.09 -3.04
N LEU A 273 -6.86 8.90 -2.96
CA LEU A 273 -7.94 8.48 -3.85
C LEU A 273 -9.16 9.43 -3.84
N PRO A 274 -9.65 9.95 -2.70
CA PRO A 274 -10.72 10.96 -2.70
C PRO A 274 -10.32 12.24 -3.45
N PHE A 275 -9.06 12.66 -3.33
CA PHE A 275 -8.56 13.82 -4.05
C PHE A 275 -8.52 13.54 -5.57
N VAL A 276 -7.98 12.39 -5.99
CA VAL A 276 -7.90 12.00 -7.41
C VAL A 276 -9.31 11.93 -8.04
N ARG A 277 -10.27 11.27 -7.39
CA ARG A 277 -11.67 11.22 -7.86
C ARG A 277 -12.31 12.62 -7.92
N GLY A 278 -11.98 13.48 -6.95
CA GLY A 278 -12.40 14.87 -6.96
C GLY A 278 -11.85 15.64 -8.15
N VAL A 279 -10.58 15.43 -8.50
CA VAL A 279 -9.95 16.02 -9.70
C VAL A 279 -10.62 15.52 -10.97
N GLU A 280 -10.86 14.21 -11.09
CA GLU A 280 -11.59 13.63 -12.23
C GLU A 280 -12.99 14.23 -12.39
N CYS A 281 -13.72 14.39 -11.29
CA CYS A 281 -15.01 15.06 -11.27
C CYS A 281 -14.91 16.48 -11.85
N PHE A 282 -13.88 17.25 -11.48
CA PHE A 282 -13.66 18.60 -12.03
C PHE A 282 -13.28 18.57 -13.51
N VAL A 283 -12.41 17.65 -13.93
CA VAL A 283 -11.97 17.49 -15.32
C VAL A 283 -13.15 17.17 -16.24
N GLU A 284 -14.07 16.32 -15.80
CA GLU A 284 -15.24 15.94 -16.58
C GLU A 284 -16.42 16.91 -16.47
N ASN A 285 -16.43 17.80 -15.47
CA ASN A 285 -17.61 18.56 -15.08
C ASN A 285 -18.23 19.39 -16.21
N ILE A 286 -17.38 19.96 -17.08
CA ILE A 286 -17.81 20.75 -18.25
C ILE A 286 -17.53 19.98 -19.54
N ARG A 287 -16.37 19.33 -19.63
CA ARG A 287 -15.88 18.67 -20.85
C ARG A 287 -16.81 17.58 -21.39
N SER A 288 -17.55 16.91 -20.52
CA SER A 288 -18.47 15.82 -20.88
C SER A 288 -19.88 16.28 -21.27
N LEU A 289 -20.19 17.58 -21.15
CA LEU A 289 -21.52 18.14 -21.37
C LEU A 289 -21.72 18.60 -22.82
N ASP A 290 -22.99 18.71 -23.23
CA ASP A 290 -23.37 19.44 -24.45
C ASP A 290 -23.11 20.95 -24.31
N ASP A 291 -22.97 21.65 -25.45
CA ASP A 291 -22.59 23.07 -25.49
C ASP A 291 -23.50 23.97 -24.64
N PHE A 292 -24.81 23.68 -24.60
CA PHE A 292 -25.76 24.47 -23.83
C PHE A 292 -25.51 24.33 -22.33
N LYS A 293 -25.39 23.09 -21.83
CA LYS A 293 -25.08 22.84 -20.42
C LYS A 293 -23.67 23.27 -20.04
N ALA A 294 -22.70 23.12 -20.93
CA ALA A 294 -21.34 23.58 -20.72
C ALA A 294 -21.30 25.10 -20.52
N TRP A 295 -22.03 25.86 -21.35
CA TRP A 295 -22.17 27.31 -21.22
C TRP A 295 -22.83 27.72 -19.90
N GLU A 296 -23.92 27.07 -19.50
CA GLU A 296 -24.57 27.31 -18.20
C GLU A 296 -23.59 27.07 -17.04
N ARG A 297 -22.82 25.98 -17.08
CA ARG A 297 -21.84 25.63 -16.04
C ARG A 297 -20.67 26.60 -15.96
N CYS A 298 -20.23 27.19 -17.07
CA CYS A 298 -19.22 28.24 -17.07
C CYS A 298 -19.65 29.47 -16.23
N GLY A 299 -20.95 29.74 -16.12
CA GLY A 299 -21.48 30.81 -15.25
C GLY A 299 -21.51 30.48 -13.75
N MET A 300 -21.22 29.23 -13.36
CA MET A 300 -21.39 28.72 -12.00
C MET A 300 -20.08 28.27 -11.32
N GLN A 301 -18.92 28.81 -11.73
CA GLN A 301 -17.59 28.35 -11.26
C GLN A 301 -17.36 28.44 -9.74
N ASN A 302 -18.10 29.31 -9.04
CA ASN A 302 -17.99 29.45 -7.57
C ASN A 302 -18.73 28.33 -6.81
N GLN A 303 -19.41 27.43 -7.51
CA GLN A 303 -20.14 26.31 -6.92
C GLN A 303 -19.42 24.99 -7.16
N ILE A 304 -19.50 24.09 -6.19
CA ILE A 304 -18.95 22.74 -6.30
C ILE A 304 -19.77 21.95 -7.33
N PRO A 305 -19.14 21.11 -8.19
CA PRO A 305 -19.85 20.15 -9.03
C PRO A 305 -20.88 19.33 -8.23
N LYS A 306 -22.07 19.11 -8.79
CA LYS A 306 -23.17 18.41 -8.10
C LYS A 306 -22.76 17.00 -7.65
N ASP A 307 -21.95 16.34 -8.47
CA ASP A 307 -21.49 14.96 -8.26
C ASP A 307 -20.17 14.87 -7.45
N PHE A 308 -19.61 16.01 -7.00
CA PHE A 308 -18.33 16.01 -6.30
C PHE A 308 -18.39 15.23 -4.99
N LYS A 309 -19.47 15.44 -4.22
CA LYS A 309 -19.63 14.77 -2.91
C LYS A 309 -19.65 13.25 -3.06
N SER A 310 -20.43 12.73 -4.02
CA SER A 310 -20.49 11.29 -4.30
C SER A 310 -19.20 10.77 -4.94
N ALA A 311 -18.45 11.59 -5.67
CA ALA A 311 -17.18 11.21 -6.26
C ALA A 311 -16.08 10.97 -5.21
N ILE A 312 -16.01 11.79 -4.16
CA ILE A 312 -14.95 11.71 -3.14
C ILE A 312 -15.29 10.78 -1.97
N GLU A 313 -16.53 10.32 -1.86
CA GLU A 313 -16.92 9.32 -0.87
C GLU A 313 -16.25 7.97 -1.20
N TYR A 314 -15.85 7.25 -0.14
CA TYR A 314 -15.16 5.97 -0.23
C TYR A 314 -16.09 4.82 -0.57
#